data_AF-A0A936W970-F1
#
_entry.id   AF-A0A936W970-F1
#
_cell.length_a   1.000
_cell.length_b   1.000
_cell.length_c   1.000
_cell.angle_alpha   90.00
_cell.angle_beta   90.00
_cell.angle_gamma   90.00
#
_symmetry.space_group_name_H-M   'P 1'
#
loop_
_entity.id
_entity.type
_entity.pdbx_description
1 polymer ?
#
loop_
_entity_poly.entity_id
_entity_poly.type
_entity_poly.pdbx_seq_one_letter_code
_entity_poly.pdbx_strand_id
1 'polypeptide(L)'
;MAHPAIFSTLLAYLGAGIPAPSVAPSASFEQQLAIFQGLGFTLNAGVTETDILRWNGGREAFEAEPFKLLYITLGQTIEREPWTPLTDRCWDFDTEAIEGDGAYVRIMTELSRISRGEVLFTELTDHVDHDLGKAWVEFTFHGKHEQWDFAAEDDWVDPSLFTRLAALVNKHNTEGHYTYFDTGGQDAVIGYETEESREKLRAMTSLAIEWIK
;
A
#
# COMPACT_ATOMS: atom_id res chain seq x y z
N MET A 1 14.50 24.05 12.04
CA MET A 1 14.10 22.71 11.57
C MET A 1 12.77 22.40 12.19
N ALA A 2 11.70 22.78 11.51
CA ALA A 2 10.39 22.20 11.79
C ALA A 2 10.36 20.96 10.92
N HIS A 3 10.43 19.79 11.54
CA HIS A 3 10.00 18.54 10.93
C HIS A 3 8.62 18.31 11.54
N PRO A 4 7.53 18.53 10.81
CA PRO A 4 6.24 18.21 11.35
C PRO A 4 5.47 17.37 10.36
N ALA A 5 5.29 16.11 10.77
CA ALA A 5 3.95 15.62 10.95
C ALA A 5 3.16 15.41 9.64
N ILE A 6 3.00 14.12 9.39
CA ILE A 6 1.82 13.48 8.81
C ILE A 6 1.89 13.37 7.27
N PHE A 7 2.52 12.29 6.80
CA PHE A 7 2.26 11.74 5.46
C PHE A 7 0.74 11.51 5.25
N SER A 8 0.02 11.13 6.31
CA SER A 8 -1.45 11.15 6.34
C SER A 8 -2.09 12.52 6.10
N THR A 9 -1.42 13.67 6.31
CA THR A 9 -1.98 15.00 6.04
C THR A 9 -1.81 15.37 4.57
N LEU A 10 -0.73 14.92 3.93
CA LEU A 10 -0.53 15.17 2.50
C LEU A 10 -1.50 14.36 1.62
N LEU A 11 -1.84 13.12 2.02
CA LEU A 11 -2.91 12.33 1.42
C LEU A 11 -4.32 12.73 1.91
N ALA A 12 -4.48 13.15 3.18
CA ALA A 12 -5.78 13.64 3.68
C ALA A 12 -6.19 15.00 3.09
N TYR A 13 -5.27 15.86 2.66
CA TYR A 13 -5.63 17.11 1.97
C TYR A 13 -6.29 16.88 0.60
N LEU A 14 -6.26 15.65 0.07
CA LEU A 14 -6.92 15.29 -1.19
C LEU A 14 -8.29 14.62 -1.00
N GLY A 15 -8.72 14.32 0.22
CA GLY A 15 -10.04 13.77 0.49
C GLY A 15 -10.50 14.12 1.89
N ALA A 16 -11.48 15.02 2.02
CA ALA A 16 -12.22 15.17 3.26
C ALA A 16 -12.95 13.84 3.56
N GLY A 17 -12.29 12.96 4.30
CA GLY A 17 -12.80 11.65 4.67
C GLY A 17 -14.01 11.79 5.60
N ILE A 18 -15.05 11.01 5.34
CA ILE A 18 -16.11 10.78 6.31
C ILE A 18 -15.48 9.98 7.46
N PRO A 19 -15.62 10.38 8.73
CA PRO A 19 -15.06 9.62 9.83
C PRO A 19 -15.64 8.20 9.80
N ALA A 20 -14.75 7.20 9.85
CA ALA A 20 -15.15 5.81 9.99
C ALA A 20 -16.03 5.64 11.25
N PRO A 21 -17.01 4.72 11.22
CA PRO A 21 -17.85 4.45 12.39
C PRO A 21 -16.98 4.12 13.61
N SER A 22 -17.31 4.70 14.77
CA SER A 22 -16.39 4.84 15.90
C SER A 22 -16.12 3.57 16.71
N VAL A 23 -16.56 2.39 16.24
CA VAL A 23 -16.23 1.08 16.83
C VAL A 23 -16.24 0.04 15.71
N ALA A 24 -15.07 -0.50 15.36
CA ALA A 24 -14.97 -1.66 14.48
C ALA A 24 -15.72 -2.85 15.12
N PRO A 25 -16.42 -3.69 14.34
CA PRO A 25 -17.13 -4.83 14.91
C PRO A 25 -16.14 -5.74 15.65
N SER A 26 -16.46 -6.13 16.88
CA SER A 26 -15.68 -7.12 17.61
C SER A 26 -15.69 -8.43 16.82
N ALA A 27 -14.51 -8.92 16.42
CA ALA A 27 -14.36 -10.13 15.62
C ALA A 27 -13.12 -10.89 16.08
N SER A 28 -13.24 -12.21 16.24
CA SER A 28 -12.06 -13.05 16.51
C SER A 28 -11.09 -13.00 15.34
N PHE A 29 -9.83 -13.36 15.57
CA PHE A 29 -8.84 -13.45 14.48
C PHE A 29 -9.35 -14.27 13.28
N GLU A 30 -9.94 -15.45 13.51
CA GLU A 30 -10.46 -16.31 12.45
C GLU A 30 -11.60 -15.66 11.66
N GLN A 31 -12.47 -14.91 12.33
CA GLN A 31 -13.55 -14.17 11.67
C GLN A 31 -12.99 -13.06 10.80
N GLN A 32 -12.00 -12.31 11.30
CA GLN A 32 -11.33 -11.26 10.52
C GLN A 32 -10.64 -11.86 9.29
N LEU A 33 -9.89 -12.94 9.46
CA LEU A 33 -9.19 -13.61 8.35
C LEU A 33 -10.18 -14.17 7.32
N ALA A 34 -11.27 -14.81 7.77
CA ALA A 34 -12.32 -15.30 6.87
C ALA A 34 -13.00 -14.18 6.08
N ILE A 35 -13.22 -13.00 6.70
CA ILE A 35 -13.75 -11.82 6.03
C ILE A 35 -12.78 -11.34 4.94
N PHE A 36 -11.49 -11.18 5.25
CA PHE A 36 -10.48 -10.78 4.26
C PHE A 36 -10.37 -11.79 3.12
N GLN A 37 -10.36 -13.10 3.42
CA GLN A 37 -10.36 -14.14 2.38
C GLN A 37 -11.61 -14.08 1.50
N GLY A 38 -12.79 -13.83 2.08
CA GLY A 38 -14.03 -13.61 1.34
C GLY A 38 -14.02 -12.36 0.47
N LEU A 39 -13.18 -11.37 0.81
CA LEU A 39 -12.91 -10.16 0.02
C LEU A 39 -11.77 -10.35 -1.00
N GLY A 40 -11.21 -11.56 -1.11
CA GLY A 40 -10.17 -11.90 -2.09
C GLY A 40 -8.73 -11.75 -1.60
N PHE A 41 -8.50 -11.46 -0.31
CA PHE A 41 -7.17 -11.46 0.31
C PHE A 41 -6.72 -12.89 0.59
N THR A 42 -6.38 -13.60 -0.48
CA THR A 42 -5.85 -14.96 -0.42
C THR A 42 -4.37 -14.93 -0.08
N LEU A 43 -3.94 -15.86 0.76
CA LEU A 43 -2.52 -16.02 1.08
C LEU A 43 -1.77 -16.59 -0.13
N ASN A 44 -0.61 -16.01 -0.41
CA ASN A 44 0.24 -16.46 -1.51
C ASN A 44 0.82 -17.86 -1.24
N ALA A 45 1.31 -18.52 -2.30
CA ALA A 45 1.85 -19.86 -2.19
C ALA A 45 3.03 -19.92 -1.18
N GLY A 46 2.97 -20.87 -0.25
CA GLY A 46 3.99 -21.05 0.80
C GLY A 46 3.82 -20.13 2.03
N VAL A 47 2.82 -19.26 2.03
CA VAL A 47 2.41 -18.43 3.17
C VAL A 47 1.41 -19.21 4.04
N THR A 48 1.54 -19.10 5.35
CA THR A 48 0.70 -19.78 6.34
C THR A 48 0.19 -18.82 7.40
N GLU A 49 -0.81 -19.24 8.18
CA GLU A 49 -1.33 -18.48 9.31
C GLU A 49 -0.25 -18.16 10.36
N THR A 50 0.75 -19.03 10.53
CA THR A 50 1.88 -18.78 11.43
C THR A 50 2.68 -17.55 11.03
N ASP A 51 2.77 -17.25 9.74
CA ASP A 51 3.46 -16.05 9.25
C ASP A 51 2.68 -14.76 9.59
N ILE A 52 1.36 -14.87 9.82
CA ILE A 52 0.49 -13.78 10.28
C ILE A 52 0.58 -13.64 11.81
N LEU A 53 0.50 -14.75 12.54
CA LEU A 53 0.45 -14.81 14.01
C LEU A 53 1.81 -14.58 14.69
N ARG A 54 2.77 -13.95 14.00
CA ARG A 54 4.12 -13.66 14.53
C ARG A 54 4.16 -12.53 15.55
N TRP A 55 3.10 -11.72 15.63
CA TRP A 55 3.00 -10.61 16.57
C TRP A 55 2.91 -11.07 18.02
N ASN A 56 3.53 -10.31 18.92
CA ASN A 56 3.41 -10.51 20.36
C ASN A 56 1.94 -10.42 20.78
N GLY A 57 1.46 -11.42 21.54
CA GLY A 57 0.04 -11.54 21.92
C GLY A 57 -0.79 -12.43 21.00
N GLY A 58 -0.23 -12.89 19.87
CA GLY A 58 -0.90 -13.82 18.96
C GLY A 58 -2.25 -13.29 18.50
N ARG A 59 -3.32 -14.08 18.68
CA ARG A 59 -4.69 -13.72 18.29
C ARG A 59 -5.21 -12.47 19.00
N GLU A 60 -4.89 -12.33 20.29
CA GLU A 60 -5.40 -11.22 21.11
C GLU A 60 -4.94 -9.85 20.57
N ALA A 61 -3.76 -9.79 19.95
CA ALA A 61 -3.26 -8.58 19.31
C ALA A 61 -4.16 -8.11 18.17
N PHE A 62 -4.70 -9.04 17.37
CA PHE A 62 -5.63 -8.74 16.28
C PHE A 62 -7.04 -8.41 16.77
N GLU A 63 -7.41 -8.87 17.96
CA GLU A 63 -8.74 -8.66 18.53
C GLU A 63 -8.83 -7.32 19.29
N ALA A 64 -7.69 -6.73 19.68
CA ALA A 64 -7.62 -5.43 20.35
C ALA A 64 -8.01 -4.25 19.44
N GLU A 65 -7.59 -4.28 18.17
CA GLU A 65 -8.00 -3.34 17.11
C GLU A 65 -8.45 -4.14 15.88
N PRO A 66 -9.71 -4.65 15.88
CA PRO A 66 -10.19 -5.54 14.83
C PRO A 66 -9.99 -4.97 13.42
N PHE A 67 -9.58 -5.84 12.51
CA PHE A 67 -9.25 -5.61 11.11
C PHE A 67 -8.01 -4.76 10.84
N LYS A 68 -7.69 -3.77 11.69
CA LYS A 68 -6.56 -2.87 11.43
C LYS A 68 -5.23 -3.61 11.41
N LEU A 69 -4.88 -4.30 12.51
CA LEU A 69 -3.61 -5.01 12.58
C LEU A 69 -3.52 -6.10 11.50
N LEU A 70 -4.64 -6.78 11.20
CA LEU A 70 -4.66 -7.80 10.17
C LEU A 70 -4.47 -7.20 8.77
N TYR A 71 -5.06 -6.04 8.47
CA TYR A 71 -4.89 -5.39 7.16
C TYR A 71 -3.45 -4.92 6.94
N ILE A 72 -2.85 -4.31 7.95
CA ILE A 72 -1.42 -3.95 7.96
C ILE A 72 -0.58 -5.21 7.75
N THR A 73 -0.83 -6.25 8.55
CA THR A 73 -0.10 -7.51 8.43
C THR A 73 -0.24 -8.11 7.04
N LEU A 74 -1.43 -8.16 6.44
CA LEU A 74 -1.64 -8.70 5.09
C LEU A 74 -0.87 -7.92 4.01
N GLY A 75 -0.59 -6.62 4.21
CA GLY A 75 0.26 -5.84 3.32
C GLY A 75 1.74 -6.20 3.37
N GLN A 76 2.18 -6.97 4.38
CA GLN A 76 3.58 -7.24 4.62
C GLN A 76 4.08 -8.49 3.89
N THR A 77 5.39 -8.68 3.99
CA THR A 77 6.12 -9.85 3.50
C THR A 77 6.43 -10.79 4.66
N ILE A 78 6.47 -12.10 4.41
CA ILE A 78 6.86 -13.08 5.44
C ILE A 78 8.32 -12.84 5.89
N GLU A 79 8.61 -12.99 7.18
CA GLU A 79 9.94 -12.76 7.78
C GLU A 79 10.87 -13.97 7.64
N ARG A 80 10.90 -14.56 6.45
CA ARG A 80 11.76 -15.71 6.09
C ARG A 80 11.87 -15.84 4.58
N GLU A 81 12.96 -16.43 4.10
CA GLU A 81 13.13 -16.78 2.69
C GLU A 81 11.92 -17.59 2.15
N PRO A 82 11.42 -17.30 0.93
CA PRO A 82 11.99 -16.38 -0.06
C PRO A 82 11.43 -14.94 0.03
N TRP A 83 10.95 -14.51 1.20
CA TRP A 83 10.36 -13.19 1.42
C TRP A 83 9.13 -12.97 0.53
N THR A 84 8.23 -13.94 0.52
CA THR A 84 6.97 -13.87 -0.22
C THR A 84 6.01 -12.85 0.41
N PRO A 85 5.41 -11.93 -0.37
CA PRO A 85 4.30 -11.10 0.11
C PRO A 85 3.15 -11.97 0.64
N LEU A 86 2.50 -11.55 1.72
CA LEU A 86 1.41 -12.32 2.33
C LEU A 86 0.23 -12.46 1.37
N THR A 87 -0.10 -11.41 0.61
CA THR A 87 -1.14 -11.43 -0.44
C THR A 87 -0.85 -10.43 -1.56
N ASP A 88 -1.47 -10.61 -2.72
CA ASP A 88 -1.42 -9.70 -3.89
C ASP A 88 -2.54 -8.65 -3.92
N ARG A 89 -3.19 -8.40 -2.77
CA ARG A 89 -4.29 -7.43 -2.66
C ARG A 89 -3.88 -6.08 -2.13
N CYS A 90 -2.82 -6.03 -1.34
CA CYS A 90 -2.32 -4.82 -0.70
C CYS A 90 -0.83 -4.91 -0.43
N TRP A 91 -0.26 -3.78 -0.07
CA TRP A 91 1.12 -3.64 0.31
C TRP A 91 1.25 -2.65 1.47
N ASP A 92 1.92 -3.06 2.53
CA ASP A 92 2.29 -2.21 3.65
C ASP A 92 3.56 -1.45 3.25
N PHE A 93 3.39 -0.15 3.00
CA PHE A 93 4.41 0.70 2.43
C PHE A 93 4.99 1.63 3.50
N ASP A 94 6.28 1.46 3.75
CA ASP A 94 7.09 2.40 4.53
C ASP A 94 7.46 3.62 3.69
N THR A 95 7.27 4.83 4.25
CA THR A 95 7.55 6.07 3.53
C THR A 95 9.03 6.45 3.55
N GLU A 96 9.82 5.88 4.47
CA GLU A 96 11.28 5.98 4.56
C GLU A 96 11.97 4.89 3.71
N ALA A 97 11.51 4.69 2.46
CA ALA A 97 11.93 3.58 1.60
C ALA A 97 12.98 3.93 0.53
N ILE A 98 13.47 5.17 0.47
CA ILE A 98 14.38 5.66 -0.57
C ILE A 98 15.83 5.58 -0.09
N GLU A 99 16.38 4.37 0.00
CA GLU A 99 17.76 4.15 0.47
C GLU A 99 18.83 4.33 -0.64
N GLY A 100 18.42 4.42 -1.91
CA GLY A 100 19.31 4.52 -3.06
C GLY A 100 18.71 3.93 -4.35
N ASP A 101 19.57 3.64 -5.33
CA ASP A 101 19.20 2.98 -6.59
C ASP A 101 18.42 1.67 -6.32
N GLY A 102 17.36 1.44 -7.09
CA GLY A 102 16.44 0.32 -6.95
C GLY A 102 15.21 0.60 -6.07
N ALA A 103 15.20 1.69 -5.29
CA ALA A 103 14.09 2.02 -4.41
C ALA A 103 12.77 2.26 -5.17
N TYR A 104 12.79 3.12 -6.20
CA TYR A 104 11.60 3.39 -7.01
C TYR A 104 11.22 2.19 -7.87
N VAL A 105 12.20 1.42 -8.36
CA VAL A 105 11.92 0.16 -9.07
C VAL A 105 11.16 -0.81 -8.18
N ARG A 106 11.57 -0.99 -6.92
CA ARG A 106 10.86 -1.82 -5.94
C ARG A 106 9.44 -1.30 -5.70
N ILE A 107 9.28 0.00 -5.44
CA ILE A 107 7.96 0.61 -5.21
C ILE A 107 7.02 0.36 -6.41
N MET A 108 7.47 0.66 -7.63
CA MET A 108 6.66 0.46 -8.84
C MET A 108 6.35 -1.01 -9.09
N THR A 109 7.27 -1.92 -8.77
CA THR A 109 7.05 -3.37 -8.87
C THR A 109 5.95 -3.85 -7.92
N GLU A 110 5.98 -3.41 -6.66
CA GLU A 110 4.96 -3.75 -5.66
C GLU A 110 3.59 -3.19 -6.05
N LEU A 111 3.55 -1.95 -6.54
CA LEU A 111 2.33 -1.32 -7.03
C LEU A 111 1.75 -2.01 -8.27
N SER A 112 2.60 -2.53 -9.16
CA SER A 112 2.18 -3.39 -10.27
C SER A 112 1.61 -4.72 -9.74
N ARG A 113 2.26 -5.35 -8.76
CA ARG A 113 1.81 -6.61 -8.16
C ARG A 113 0.41 -6.49 -7.58
N ILE A 114 0.15 -5.48 -6.74
CA ILE A 114 -1.16 -5.32 -6.09
C ILE A 114 -2.28 -4.94 -7.07
N SER A 115 -1.93 -4.43 -8.26
CA SER A 115 -2.89 -4.19 -9.35
C SER A 115 -3.35 -5.48 -10.05
N ARG A 116 -2.70 -6.62 -9.77
CA ARG A 116 -3.02 -7.95 -10.30
C ARG A 116 -3.07 -7.99 -11.83
N GLY A 117 -2.10 -7.31 -12.46
CA GLY A 117 -1.89 -7.32 -13.91
C GLY A 117 -2.58 -6.19 -14.67
N GLU A 118 -3.32 -5.32 -14.00
CA GLU A 118 -3.98 -4.19 -14.65
C GLU A 118 -3.03 -3.01 -14.90
N VAL A 119 -2.09 -2.79 -13.97
CA VAL A 119 -1.01 -1.82 -14.10
C VAL A 119 0.30 -2.58 -14.22
N LEU A 120 0.87 -2.59 -15.42
CA LEU A 120 2.13 -3.28 -15.73
C LEU A 120 3.17 -2.27 -16.21
N PHE A 121 4.17 -2.05 -15.37
CA PHE A 121 5.38 -1.32 -15.75
C PHE A 121 6.43 -2.30 -16.27
N THR A 122 7.04 -1.97 -17.39
CA THR A 122 8.14 -2.74 -17.99
C THR A 122 9.36 -1.84 -18.18
N GLU A 123 10.54 -2.42 -18.38
CA GLU A 123 11.78 -1.64 -18.59
C GLU A 123 12.02 -0.63 -17.46
N LEU A 124 11.70 -1.03 -16.23
CA LEU A 124 11.86 -0.22 -15.03
C LEU A 124 13.34 -0.06 -14.66
N THR A 125 13.78 1.19 -14.54
CA THR A 125 15.09 1.57 -14.01
C THR A 125 14.96 2.88 -13.25
N ASP A 126 15.71 3.06 -12.18
CA ASP A 126 15.75 4.29 -11.41
C ASP A 126 17.18 4.71 -11.08
N HIS A 127 17.29 5.91 -10.54
CA HIS A 127 18.51 6.41 -9.91
C HIS A 127 18.16 7.38 -8.78
N VAL A 128 18.93 7.31 -7.70
CA VAL A 128 18.80 8.20 -6.54
C VAL A 128 20.16 8.79 -6.19
N ASP A 129 20.22 10.12 -6.14
CA ASP A 129 21.39 10.90 -5.75
C ASP A 129 21.03 11.81 -4.57
N HIS A 130 21.32 11.35 -3.35
CA HIS A 130 21.08 12.11 -2.12
C HIS A 130 21.99 13.33 -2.00
N ASP A 131 23.20 13.30 -2.58
CA ASP A 131 24.14 14.43 -2.54
C ASP A 131 23.61 15.60 -3.38
N LEU A 132 22.96 15.31 -4.50
CA LEU A 132 22.31 16.29 -5.38
C LEU A 132 20.83 16.53 -5.04
N GLY A 133 20.25 15.75 -4.14
CA GLY A 133 18.83 15.81 -3.75
C GLY A 133 17.87 15.47 -4.91
N LYS A 134 18.26 14.54 -5.79
CA LYS A 134 17.52 14.21 -7.01
C LYS A 134 17.34 12.70 -7.16
N ALA A 135 16.17 12.32 -7.63
CA ALA A 135 15.91 10.96 -8.08
C ALA A 135 15.11 10.98 -9.38
N TRP A 136 15.13 9.87 -10.11
CA TRP A 136 14.24 9.65 -11.24
C TRP A 136 13.92 8.18 -11.40
N VAL A 137 12.78 7.89 -12.05
CA VAL A 137 12.41 6.55 -12.52
C VAL A 137 12.00 6.62 -13.98
N GLU A 138 12.50 5.67 -14.76
CA GLU A 138 12.15 5.43 -16.16
C GLU A 138 11.42 4.10 -16.28
N PHE A 139 10.40 4.07 -17.13
CA PHE A 139 9.62 2.86 -17.39
C PHE A 139 8.85 2.96 -18.71
N THR A 140 8.37 1.81 -19.17
CA THR A 140 7.42 1.68 -20.26
C THR A 140 6.06 1.27 -19.72
N PHE A 141 5.01 2.01 -20.09
CA PHE A 141 3.62 1.73 -19.75
C PHE A 141 2.76 1.76 -21.02
N HIS A 142 2.05 0.66 -21.32
CA HIS A 142 1.30 0.48 -22.57
C HIS A 142 2.14 0.78 -23.84
N GLY A 143 3.42 0.40 -23.84
CA GLY A 143 4.33 0.62 -24.96
C GLY A 143 4.82 2.07 -25.12
N LYS A 144 4.48 2.95 -24.19
CA LYS A 144 5.01 4.32 -24.14
C LYS A 144 6.05 4.43 -23.03
N HIS A 145 7.22 4.93 -23.40
CA HIS A 145 8.27 5.29 -22.44
C HIS A 145 7.90 6.58 -21.69
N GLU A 146 8.11 6.58 -20.38
CA GLU A 146 7.88 7.69 -19.46
C GLU A 146 9.09 7.81 -18.52
N GLN A 147 9.39 9.04 -18.11
CA GLN A 147 10.38 9.34 -17.07
C GLN A 147 9.77 10.32 -16.07
N TRP A 148 9.90 10.02 -14.78
CA TRP A 148 9.47 10.90 -13.71
C TRP A 148 10.65 11.28 -12.82
N ASP A 149 10.89 12.58 -12.70
CA ASP A 149 11.85 13.15 -11.77
C ASP A 149 11.21 13.46 -10.41
N PHE A 150 11.98 13.27 -9.36
CA PHE A 150 11.61 13.42 -7.95
C PHE A 150 12.69 14.16 -7.16
N ALA A 151 12.29 14.75 -6.03
CA ALA A 151 13.25 15.17 -5.01
C ALA A 151 13.70 13.95 -4.19
N ALA A 152 15.00 13.89 -3.86
CA ALA A 152 15.53 12.94 -2.88
C ALA A 152 15.78 13.69 -1.57
N GLU A 153 14.88 13.55 -0.60
CA GLU A 153 14.96 14.21 0.70
C GLU A 153 15.17 13.15 1.79
N ASP A 154 16.42 12.98 2.22
CA ASP A 154 16.84 11.87 3.09
C ASP A 154 16.40 10.53 2.46
N ASP A 155 15.76 9.64 3.22
CA ASP A 155 15.19 8.37 2.77
C ASP A 155 13.68 8.43 2.44
N TRP A 156 13.09 9.62 2.40
CA TRP A 156 11.66 9.77 2.19
C TRP A 156 11.26 9.69 0.71
N VAL A 157 10.14 9.02 0.44
CA VAL A 157 9.52 9.00 -0.89
C VAL A 157 8.94 10.38 -1.26
N ASP A 158 9.20 10.82 -2.48
CA ASP A 158 8.49 11.97 -3.08
C ASP A 158 6.99 11.63 -3.25
N PRO A 159 6.07 12.32 -2.54
CA PRO A 159 4.65 11.98 -2.56
C PRO A 159 3.98 12.19 -3.93
N SER A 160 4.61 12.97 -4.82
CA SER A 160 4.10 13.16 -6.18
C SER A 160 4.05 11.85 -6.97
N LEU A 161 4.85 10.83 -6.61
CA LEU A 161 4.76 9.48 -7.16
C LEU A 161 3.32 8.96 -7.16
N PHE A 162 2.63 9.04 -6.02
CA PHE A 162 1.28 8.51 -5.86
C PHE A 162 0.24 9.30 -6.65
N THR A 163 0.35 10.62 -6.69
CA THR A 163 -0.53 11.48 -7.50
C THR A 163 -0.33 11.23 -9.01
N ARG A 164 0.92 11.00 -9.45
CA ARG A 164 1.24 10.68 -10.85
C ARG A 164 0.70 9.31 -11.23
N LEU A 165 0.78 8.33 -10.33
CA LEU A 165 0.18 7.00 -10.53
C LEU A 165 -1.34 7.07 -10.64
N ALA A 166 -2.01 7.80 -9.73
CA ALA A 166 -3.45 8.01 -9.81
C ALA A 166 -3.85 8.68 -11.14
N ALA A 167 -3.12 9.71 -11.56
CA ALA A 167 -3.34 10.35 -12.85
C ALA A 167 -3.08 9.40 -14.04
N LEU A 168 -2.07 8.54 -13.95
CA LEU A 168 -1.71 7.57 -15.00
C LEU A 168 -2.82 6.54 -15.20
N VAL A 169 -3.33 5.93 -14.13
CA VAL A 169 -4.39 4.91 -14.20
C VAL A 169 -5.70 5.52 -14.71
N ASN A 170 -6.06 6.72 -14.22
CA ASN A 170 -7.21 7.49 -14.70
C ASN A 170 -7.12 7.80 -16.20
N LYS A 171 -5.96 8.28 -16.67
CA LYS A 171 -5.73 8.61 -18.09
C LYS A 171 -5.91 7.39 -19.00
N HIS A 172 -5.60 6.21 -18.50
CA HIS A 172 -5.69 4.96 -19.25
C HIS A 172 -7.00 4.19 -19.04
N ASN A 173 -7.94 4.74 -18.26
CA ASN A 173 -9.25 4.15 -17.95
C ASN A 173 -9.13 2.70 -17.46
N THR A 174 -8.22 2.47 -16.53
CA THR A 174 -8.19 1.24 -15.75
C THR A 174 -9.52 1.08 -15.00
N GLU A 175 -9.93 -0.16 -14.76
CA GLU A 175 -11.09 -0.49 -13.94
C GLU A 175 -10.83 -0.18 -12.45
N GLY A 176 -9.66 -0.54 -11.95
CA GLY A 176 -9.23 -0.29 -10.59
C GLY A 176 -8.46 1.02 -10.41
N HIS A 177 -8.33 1.43 -9.15
CA HIS A 177 -7.62 2.63 -8.70
C HIS A 177 -6.85 2.33 -7.41
N TYR A 178 -5.76 3.06 -7.20
CA TYR A 178 -4.98 2.93 -5.98
C TYR A 178 -5.73 3.52 -4.78
N THR A 179 -5.66 2.80 -3.66
CA THR A 179 -6.22 3.22 -2.36
C THR A 179 -5.11 3.31 -1.32
N TYR A 180 -5.36 4.05 -0.26
CA TYR A 180 -4.52 4.04 0.93
C TYR A 180 -5.36 3.88 2.21
N PHE A 181 -4.73 3.31 3.22
CA PHE A 181 -5.20 3.30 4.60
C PHE A 181 -4.09 3.83 5.51
N ASP A 182 -4.42 4.86 6.27
CA ASP A 182 -3.54 5.47 7.26
C ASP A 182 -3.42 4.57 8.51
N THR A 183 -2.22 4.07 8.78
CA THR A 183 -1.95 3.24 9.97
C THR A 183 -1.91 4.07 11.26
N GLY A 184 -1.75 5.39 11.14
CA GLY A 184 -1.41 6.31 12.21
C GLY A 184 0.09 6.40 12.51
N GLY A 185 0.93 5.76 11.68
CA GLY A 185 2.40 5.73 11.77
C GLY A 185 3.10 6.46 10.62
N GLN A 186 4.31 6.01 10.30
CA GLN A 186 5.07 6.44 9.12
C GLN A 186 4.72 5.60 7.88
N ASP A 187 4.02 4.49 8.05
CA ASP A 187 3.59 3.54 7.03
C ASP A 187 2.15 3.80 6.57
N ALA A 188 1.80 3.26 5.39
CA ALA A 188 0.45 3.22 4.88
C ALA A 188 0.20 1.90 4.14
N VAL A 189 -1.00 1.33 4.29
CA VAL A 189 -1.39 0.17 3.48
C VAL A 189 -1.96 0.67 2.15
N ILE A 190 -1.30 0.34 1.05
CA ILE A 190 -1.73 0.66 -0.31
C ILE A 190 -2.48 -0.53 -0.90
N GLY A 191 -3.66 -0.29 -1.46
CA GLY A 191 -4.44 -1.28 -2.21
C GLY A 191 -4.70 -0.85 -3.65
N TYR A 192 -5.28 -1.75 -4.44
CA TYR A 192 -5.77 -1.44 -5.79
C TYR A 192 -7.15 -2.08 -6.00
N GLU A 193 -8.17 -1.22 -6.08
CA GLU A 193 -9.58 -1.59 -5.93
C GLU A 193 -10.47 -0.96 -6.99
N THR A 194 -11.57 -1.63 -7.32
CA THR A 194 -12.70 -1.01 -8.03
C THR A 194 -13.61 -0.31 -6.99
N GLU A 195 -14.54 0.53 -7.44
CA GLU A 195 -15.48 1.16 -6.50
C GLU A 195 -16.27 0.13 -5.70
N GLU A 196 -16.79 -0.91 -6.38
CA GLU A 196 -17.54 -1.98 -5.73
C GLU A 196 -16.69 -2.74 -4.70
N SER A 197 -15.44 -3.07 -5.01
CA SER A 197 -14.60 -3.83 -4.08
C SER A 197 -14.15 -2.98 -2.89
N ARG A 198 -13.86 -1.69 -3.09
CA ARG A 198 -13.56 -0.76 -2.00
C ARG A 198 -14.75 -0.55 -1.08
N GLU A 199 -15.95 -0.35 -1.62
CA GLU A 199 -17.17 -0.19 -0.81
C GLU A 199 -17.44 -1.43 0.04
N LYS A 200 -17.31 -2.63 -0.53
CA LYS A 200 -17.44 -3.90 0.22
C LYS A 200 -16.38 -4.02 1.31
N LEU A 201 -15.11 -3.72 0.99
CA LEU A 201 -14.01 -3.79 1.95
C LEU A 201 -14.26 -2.86 3.15
N ARG A 202 -14.67 -1.61 2.90
CA ARG A 202 -15.03 -0.65 3.95
C ARG A 202 -16.24 -1.10 4.75
N ALA A 203 -17.28 -1.62 4.10
CA ALA A 203 -18.50 -2.08 4.78
C ALA A 203 -18.23 -3.25 5.73
N MET A 204 -17.34 -4.18 5.33
CA MET A 204 -17.04 -5.38 6.10
C MET A 204 -16.03 -5.16 7.22
N THR A 205 -15.13 -4.18 7.08
CA THR A 205 -14.00 -3.97 8.01
C THR A 205 -14.10 -2.69 8.81
N SER A 206 -14.96 -1.74 8.40
CA SER A 206 -15.02 -0.37 8.93
C SER A 206 -13.73 0.45 8.78
N LEU A 207 -12.74 -0.03 8.00
CA LEU A 207 -11.49 0.69 7.78
C LEU A 207 -11.72 1.92 6.88
N ALA A 208 -11.03 3.02 7.19
CA ALA A 208 -11.05 4.26 6.42
C ALA A 208 -10.14 4.16 5.19
N ILE A 209 -10.56 3.34 4.22
CA ILE A 209 -9.81 3.13 2.97
C ILE A 209 -10.24 4.18 1.94
N GLU A 210 -9.31 5.02 1.56
CA GLU A 210 -9.55 6.18 0.70
C GLU A 210 -8.83 6.04 -0.65
N TRP A 211 -9.33 6.73 -1.67
CA TRP A 211 -8.66 6.79 -2.97
C TRP A 211 -7.41 7.67 -2.89
N ILE A 212 -6.32 7.23 -3.52
CA ILE A 212 -5.19 8.12 -3.86
C ILE A 212 -5.63 8.99 -5.04
N LYS A 213 -5.35 10.30 -4.99
CA LYS A 213 -5.76 11.28 -6.01
C LYS A 213 -4.59 12.05 -6.58
#